data_AF-A0A944C7N1-F1
#
_entry.id   AF-A0A944C7N1-F1
#
_cell.length_a   1.000
_cell.length_b   1.000
_cell.length_c   1.000
_cell.angle_alpha   90.00
_cell.angle_beta   90.00
_cell.angle_gamma   90.00
#
_symmetry.space_group_name_H-M   'P 1'
#
loop_
_entity.id
_entity.type
_entity.pdbx_description
1 polymer ?
#
loop_
_entity_poly.entity_id
_entity_poly.type
_entity_poly.pdbx_seq_one_letter_code
_entity_poly.pdbx_strand_id
1 'polypeptide(L)'
;TFISVFQVIGRADLPVKIMLPGCAVKLIVNVFSLSVPEINISGAAISTVAMYAFTALGGYFALETVTGIDFKVLKKMSAPLISGIICAYVAYIVNILIKDDLSDIPRLAVSIVSGGIVYVLFMLVLCRKQLKLILTKVN
;
A
#
# COMPACT_ATOMS: atom_id res chain seq x y z
N THR A 1 7.11 -9.67 5.76
CA THR A 1 5.91 -8.98 6.31
C THR A 1 6.13 -8.79 7.81
N PHE A 2 5.47 -7.83 8.50
CA PHE A 2 5.68 -7.58 9.95
C PHE A 2 5.73 -8.86 10.80
N ILE A 3 4.94 -9.88 10.43
CA ILE A 3 4.95 -11.23 11.02
C ILE A 3 6.36 -11.83 11.10
N SER A 4 7.14 -11.81 10.02
CA SER A 4 8.49 -12.38 9.97
C SER A 4 9.47 -11.63 10.88
N VAL A 5 9.31 -10.30 11.01
CA VAL A 5 10.13 -9.48 11.91
C VAL A 5 9.84 -9.85 13.37
N PHE A 6 8.56 -9.92 13.74
CA PHE A 6 8.14 -10.35 15.07
C PHE A 6 8.47 -11.82 15.36
N GLN A 7 8.44 -12.69 14.36
CA GLN A 7 8.85 -14.09 14.49
C GLN A 7 10.34 -14.20 14.84
N VAL A 8 11.21 -13.42 14.20
CA VAL A 8 12.65 -13.38 14.53
C VAL A 8 12.90 -12.83 15.93
N ILE A 9 12.09 -11.87 16.39
CA ILE A 9 12.16 -11.31 17.75
C ILE A 9 11.59 -12.28 18.81
N GLY A 10 11.01 -13.42 18.41
CA GLY A 10 10.37 -14.38 19.32
C GLY A 10 9.02 -13.93 19.86
N ARG A 11 8.36 -12.96 19.18
CA ARG A 11 7.07 -12.36 19.57
C ARG A 11 6.02 -12.54 18.47
N ALA A 12 5.87 -13.75 17.93
CA ALA A 12 4.90 -14.05 16.87
C ALA A 12 3.44 -13.80 17.27
N ASP A 13 3.12 -13.74 18.57
CA ASP A 13 1.77 -13.47 19.07
C ASP A 13 1.27 -12.05 18.80
N LEU A 14 2.18 -11.06 18.77
CA LEU A 14 1.82 -9.65 18.58
C LEU A 14 1.14 -9.38 17.22
N PRO A 15 1.72 -9.79 16.08
CA PRO A 15 1.07 -9.57 14.79
C PRO A 15 -0.28 -10.29 14.68
N VAL A 16 -0.46 -11.45 15.33
CA VAL A 16 -1.76 -12.16 15.36
C VAL A 16 -2.80 -11.36 16.14
N LYS A 17 -2.43 -10.81 17.31
CA LYS A 17 -3.31 -9.95 18.12
C LYS A 17 -3.74 -8.67 17.38
N ILE A 18 -2.91 -8.15 16.49
CA ILE A 18 -3.21 -6.95 15.69
C ILE A 18 -4.04 -7.30 14.45
N MET A 19 -3.84 -8.48 13.86
CA MET A 19 -4.60 -8.94 12.69
C MET A 19 -6.05 -9.27 13.03
N LEU A 20 -6.31 -9.90 14.19
CA LEU A 20 -7.64 -10.28 14.66
C LEU A 20 -8.68 -9.14 14.61
N PRO A 21 -8.45 -7.98 15.26
CA PRO A 21 -9.38 -6.86 15.20
C PRO A 21 -9.46 -6.26 13.79
N GLY A 22 -8.36 -6.23 13.03
CA GLY A 22 -8.38 -5.77 11.63
C GLY A 22 -9.29 -6.62 10.73
N CYS A 23 -9.21 -7.95 10.88
CA CYS A 23 -10.09 -8.89 10.20
C CYS A 23 -11.55 -8.72 10.64
N ALA A 24 -11.81 -8.52 11.94
CA ALA A 24 -13.16 -8.30 12.44
C ALA A 24 -13.78 -7.03 11.84
N VAL A 25 -13.04 -5.91 11.82
CA VAL A 25 -13.48 -4.65 11.19
C VAL A 25 -13.73 -4.85 9.70
N LYS A 26 -12.84 -5.56 9.00
CA LYS A 26 -13.03 -5.88 7.57
C LYS A 26 -14.31 -6.67 7.34
N LEU A 27 -14.58 -7.70 8.13
CA LEU A 27 -15.80 -8.51 7.99
C LEU A 27 -17.05 -7.67 8.19
N ILE A 28 -17.07 -6.81 9.22
CA ILE A 28 -18.20 -5.91 9.49
C ILE A 28 -18.42 -4.97 8.29
N VAL A 29 -17.38 -4.26 7.85
CA VAL A 29 -17.49 -3.28 6.75
C VAL A 29 -17.82 -3.96 5.41
N ASN A 30 -17.30 -5.17 5.17
CA ASN A 30 -17.60 -5.94 3.97
C ASN A 30 -19.05 -6.40 3.96
N VAL A 31 -19.58 -6.92 5.08
CA VAL A 31 -20.99 -7.31 5.21
C VAL A 31 -21.92 -6.11 5.01
N PHE A 32 -21.57 -4.92 5.52
CA PHE A 32 -22.35 -3.71 5.25
C PHE A 32 -22.25 -3.23 3.79
N SER A 33 -21.09 -3.37 3.14
CA SER A 33 -20.94 -3.01 1.71
C SER A 33 -21.66 -3.97 0.78
N LEU A 34 -21.76 -5.27 1.14
CA LEU A 34 -22.50 -6.28 0.40
C LEU A 34 -24.00 -6.00 0.31
N SER A 35 -24.56 -5.32 1.32
CA SER A 35 -25.96 -4.91 1.34
C SER A 35 -26.31 -3.81 0.32
N VAL A 36 -25.32 -3.15 -0.28
CA VAL A 36 -25.52 -2.10 -1.30
C VAL A 36 -24.95 -2.58 -2.65
N PRO A 37 -25.79 -3.05 -3.59
CA PRO A 37 -25.35 -3.69 -4.83
C PRO A 37 -24.47 -2.80 -5.73
N GLU A 38 -24.67 -1.48 -5.70
CA GLU A 38 -23.94 -0.53 -6.55
C GLU A 38 -22.48 -0.33 -6.14
N ILE A 39 -22.16 -0.52 -4.85
CA ILE A 39 -20.80 -0.32 -4.31
C ILE A 39 -20.16 -1.62 -3.82
N ASN A 40 -20.82 -2.76 -3.96
CA ASN A 40 -20.42 -4.01 -3.34
C ASN A 40 -18.94 -4.39 -3.60
N ILE A 41 -18.52 -4.41 -4.87
CA ILE A 41 -17.13 -4.78 -5.23
C ILE A 41 -16.12 -3.71 -4.79
N SER A 42 -16.43 -2.43 -5.03
CA SER A 42 -15.54 -1.32 -4.68
C SER A 42 -15.40 -1.12 -3.16
N GLY A 43 -16.48 -1.31 -2.41
CA GLY A 43 -16.50 -1.25 -0.94
C GLY A 43 -15.72 -2.40 -0.29
N ALA A 44 -15.80 -3.61 -0.86
CA ALA A 44 -14.95 -4.73 -0.45
C ALA A 44 -13.45 -4.46 -0.69
N ALA A 45 -13.11 -3.78 -1.79
CA ALA A 45 -11.74 -3.38 -2.07
C ALA A 45 -11.25 -2.31 -1.06
N ILE A 46 -12.04 -1.26 -0.81
CA ILE A 46 -11.70 -0.18 0.11
C ILE A 46 -11.52 -0.69 1.54
N SER A 47 -12.41 -1.56 2.02
CA SER A 47 -12.29 -2.18 3.35
C SER A 47 -11.03 -3.03 3.51
N THR A 48 -10.61 -3.70 2.44
CA THR A 48 -9.34 -4.46 2.42
C THR A 48 -8.12 -3.54 2.52
N VAL A 49 -8.12 -2.43 1.78
CA VAL A 49 -7.03 -1.44 1.84
C VAL A 49 -6.97 -0.81 3.24
N ALA A 50 -8.11 -0.45 3.81
CA ALA A 50 -8.20 0.11 5.16
C ALA A 50 -7.70 -0.88 6.23
N MET A 51 -8.08 -2.16 6.13
CA MET A 51 -7.56 -3.22 7.01
C MET A 51 -6.04 -3.31 6.92
N TYR A 52 -5.47 -3.37 5.71
CA TYR A 52 -4.02 -3.46 5.57
C TYR A 52 -3.30 -2.23 6.11
N ALA A 53 -3.84 -1.03 5.91
CA ALA A 53 -3.31 0.19 6.50
C ALA A 53 -3.33 0.13 8.04
N PHE A 54 -4.46 -0.30 8.62
CA PHE A 54 -4.61 -0.47 10.07
C PHE A 54 -3.61 -1.50 10.63
N THR A 55 -3.53 -2.69 10.04
CA THR A 55 -2.61 -3.74 10.47
C THR A 55 -1.15 -3.33 10.30
N ALA A 56 -0.80 -2.58 9.25
CA ALA A 56 0.55 -2.08 9.04
C ALA A 56 0.95 -1.02 10.08
N LEU A 57 0.06 -0.08 10.40
CA LEU A 57 0.28 0.93 11.44
C LEU A 57 0.33 0.31 12.84
N GLY A 58 -0.59 -0.60 13.16
CA GLY A 58 -0.56 -1.33 14.43
C GLY A 58 0.72 -2.18 14.58
N GLY A 59 1.15 -2.84 13.51
CA GLY A 59 2.41 -3.59 13.47
C GLY A 59 3.63 -2.68 13.67
N TYR A 60 3.60 -1.47 13.13
CA TYR A 60 4.64 -0.46 13.34
C TYR A 60 4.73 -0.03 14.82
N PHE A 61 3.63 0.40 15.43
CA PHE A 61 3.62 0.84 16.84
C PHE A 61 4.02 -0.28 17.79
N ALA A 62 3.53 -1.50 17.54
CA ALA A 62 3.91 -2.66 18.33
C ALA A 62 5.41 -2.98 18.21
N LEU A 63 6.01 -2.73 17.04
CA LEU A 63 7.44 -2.97 16.81
C LEU A 63 8.28 -1.93 17.55
N GLU A 64 7.89 -0.66 17.49
CA GLU A 64 8.52 0.43 18.25
C GLU A 64 8.45 0.16 19.76
N THR A 65 7.29 -0.30 20.25
CA THR A 65 7.11 -0.64 21.68
C THR A 65 8.00 -1.79 22.13
N VAL A 66 8.20 -2.83 21.29
CA VAL A 66 8.99 -4.01 21.66
C VAL A 66 10.50 -3.78 21.51
N THR A 67 10.91 -3.01 20.51
CA THR A 67 12.33 -2.82 20.19
C THR A 67 12.92 -1.55 20.77
N GLY A 68 12.09 -0.54 21.11
CA GLY A 68 12.53 0.78 21.54
C GLY A 68 13.26 1.58 20.46
N ILE A 69 13.28 1.09 19.21
CA ILE A 69 13.95 1.73 18.08
C ILE A 69 12.91 2.51 17.28
N ASP A 70 13.13 3.81 17.12
CA ASP A 70 12.37 4.65 16.21
C ASP A 70 12.72 4.28 14.76
N PHE A 71 11.95 3.34 14.24
CA PHE A 71 12.03 2.90 12.87
C PHE A 71 11.50 4.03 11.98
N LYS A 72 12.39 4.79 11.34
CA LYS A 72 12.04 5.73 10.23
C LYS A 72 11.50 5.02 8.96
N VAL A 73 10.90 3.84 9.13
CA VAL A 73 10.27 3.01 8.11
C VAL A 73 9.13 3.79 7.43
N LEU A 74 8.34 4.58 8.16
CA LEU A 74 7.34 5.47 7.55
C LEU A 74 7.96 6.42 6.51
N LYS A 75 9.15 6.97 6.79
CA LYS A 75 9.88 7.83 5.86
C LYS A 75 10.48 7.07 4.67
N LYS A 76 10.79 5.78 4.83
CA LYS A 76 11.24 4.90 3.73
C LYS A 76 10.05 4.41 2.89
N MET A 77 8.89 4.20 3.51
CA MET A 77 7.66 3.76 2.84
C MET A 77 6.92 4.90 2.12
N SER A 78 7.17 6.16 2.48
CA SER A 78 6.56 7.30 1.77
C SER A 78 6.99 7.38 0.30
N ALA A 79 8.23 6.99 -0.04
CA ALA A 79 8.73 6.97 -1.41
C ALA A 79 7.92 6.05 -2.35
N PRO A 80 7.72 4.74 -2.05
CA PRO A 80 6.87 3.88 -2.86
C PRO A 80 5.39 4.28 -2.80
N LEU A 81 4.92 4.87 -1.69
CA LEU A 81 3.53 5.32 -1.56
C LEU A 81 3.22 6.50 -2.49
N ILE A 82 4.11 7.49 -2.57
CA ILE A 82 4.01 8.60 -3.53
C ILE A 82 4.09 8.07 -4.97
N SER A 83 5.01 7.14 -5.25
CA SER A 83 5.13 6.52 -6.58
C SER A 83 3.85 5.79 -6.98
N GLY A 84 3.21 5.10 -6.04
CA GLY A 84 1.93 4.40 -6.25
C GLY A 84 0.77 5.34 -6.55
N ILE A 85 0.65 6.47 -5.83
CA ILE A 85 -0.38 7.49 -6.09
C ILE A 85 -0.21 8.07 -7.49
N ILE A 86 1.03 8.42 -7.87
CA ILE A 86 1.34 8.96 -9.20
C ILE A 86 1.02 7.92 -10.28
N CYS A 87 1.38 6.66 -10.07
CA CYS A 87 1.01 5.56 -10.97
C CYS A 87 -0.50 5.46 -11.18
N ALA A 88 -1.28 5.47 -10.09
CA ALA A 88 -2.74 5.38 -10.16
C ALA A 88 -3.33 6.59 -10.91
N TYR A 89 -2.81 7.78 -10.64
CA TYR A 89 -3.25 9.00 -11.31
C TYR A 89 -2.94 8.99 -12.81
N VAL A 90 -1.73 8.58 -13.20
CA VAL A 90 -1.35 8.47 -14.62
C VAL A 90 -2.17 7.40 -15.32
N ALA A 91 -2.34 6.22 -14.72
CA ALA A 91 -3.16 5.17 -15.30
C ALA A 91 -4.61 5.65 -15.54
N TYR A 92 -5.18 6.42 -14.61
CA TYR A 92 -6.51 7.00 -14.72
C TYR A 92 -6.61 8.04 -15.86
N ILE A 93 -5.65 8.97 -15.94
CA ILE A 93 -5.57 9.97 -17.01
C ILE A 93 -5.47 9.29 -18.38
N VAL A 94 -4.59 8.30 -18.52
CA VAL A 94 -4.40 7.55 -19.77
C VAL A 94 -5.66 6.78 -20.15
N ASN A 95 -6.38 6.23 -19.18
CA ASN A 95 -7.63 5.52 -19.43
C ASN A 95 -8.74 6.45 -19.97
N ILE A 96 -8.81 7.69 -19.46
CA ILE A 96 -9.76 8.70 -19.94
C ILE A 96 -9.39 9.19 -21.33
N LEU A 97 -8.12 9.48 -21.59
CA LEU A 97 -7.66 10.00 -22.89
C LEU A 97 -7.90 9.01 -24.03
N ILE A 98 -7.77 7.71 -23.76
CA ILE A 98 -7.90 6.65 -24.77
C ILE A 98 -9.35 6.14 -24.87
N LYS A 99 -10.29 6.75 -24.14
CA LYS A 99 -11.67 6.25 -24.03
C LYS A 99 -12.40 6.20 -25.37
N ASP A 100 -12.10 7.12 -26.28
CA ASP A 100 -12.80 7.27 -27.56
C ASP A 100 -12.12 6.51 -28.73
N ASP A 101 -10.86 6.11 -28.59
CA ASP A 101 -10.05 5.55 -29.69
C ASP A 101 -9.95 4.00 -29.68
N LEU A 102 -10.15 3.35 -28.53
CA LEU A 102 -9.89 1.90 -28.38
C LEU A 102 -11.01 1.13 -27.68
N SER A 103 -11.13 -0.16 -28.04
CA SER A 103 -11.98 -1.14 -27.34
C SER A 103 -11.50 -1.40 -25.90
N ASP A 104 -12.39 -1.92 -25.04
CA ASP A 104 -12.19 -1.95 -23.59
C ASP A 104 -10.92 -2.70 -23.12
N ILE A 105 -10.59 -3.83 -23.75
CA ILE A 105 -9.45 -4.67 -23.35
C ILE A 105 -8.10 -4.02 -23.67
N PRO A 106 -7.81 -3.58 -24.91
CA PRO A 106 -6.53 -2.93 -25.20
C PRO A 106 -6.40 -1.57 -24.51
N ARG A 107 -7.49 -0.84 -24.27
CA ARG A 107 -7.48 0.40 -23.46
C ARG A 107 -6.95 0.14 -22.04
N LEU A 108 -7.42 -0.93 -21.40
CA LEU A 108 -6.95 -1.31 -20.06
C LEU A 108 -5.48 -1.73 -20.08
N ALA A 109 -5.05 -2.49 -21.09
CA ALA A 109 -3.66 -2.91 -21.22
C ALA A 109 -2.68 -1.72 -21.34
N VAL A 110 -3.01 -0.74 -22.21
CA VAL A 110 -2.17 0.46 -22.40
C VAL A 110 -2.11 1.31 -21.13
N SER A 111 -3.24 1.46 -20.42
CA SER A 111 -3.31 2.15 -19.13
C SER A 111 -2.44 1.48 -18.05
N ILE A 112 -2.48 0.15 -17.94
CA ILE A 112 -1.65 -0.59 -16.96
C ILE A 112 -0.17 -0.49 -17.30
N VAL A 113 0.21 -0.66 -18.57
CA VAL A 113 1.62 -0.60 -19.00
C VAL A 113 2.20 0.79 -18.76
N SER A 114 1.48 1.85 -19.16
CA SER A 114 1.91 3.23 -18.94
C SER A 114 2.05 3.57 -17.44
N GLY A 115 1.08 3.19 -16.62
CA GLY A 115 1.16 3.35 -15.16
C GLY A 115 2.36 2.60 -14.57
N GLY A 116 2.58 1.35 -14.99
CA GLY A 116 3.70 0.53 -14.55
C GLY A 116 5.07 1.13 -14.89
N ILE A 117 5.23 1.68 -16.09
CA ILE A 117 6.46 2.38 -16.49
C ILE A 117 6.72 3.59 -15.59
N VAL A 118 5.69 4.41 -15.35
CA VAL A 118 5.80 5.59 -14.48
C VAL A 118 6.13 5.18 -13.04
N TYR A 119 5.51 4.12 -12.53
CA TYR A 119 5.80 3.59 -11.20
C TYR A 119 7.28 3.22 -11.06
N VAL A 120 7.83 2.44 -11.99
CA VAL A 120 9.22 2.00 -11.96
C VAL A 120 10.17 3.20 -12.04
N LEU A 121 9.93 4.14 -12.95
CA LEU A 121 10.76 5.34 -13.10
C LEU A 121 10.76 6.20 -11.82
N PHE A 122 9.58 6.50 -11.27
CA PHE A 122 9.46 7.30 -10.04
C PHE A 122 10.06 6.58 -8.83
N MET A 123 9.82 5.28 -8.69
CA MET A 123 10.37 4.48 -7.62
C MET A 123 11.91 4.48 -7.68
N LEU A 124 12.50 4.31 -8.86
CA LEU A 124 13.95 4.36 -9.04
C LEU A 124 14.53 5.73 -8.67
N VAL A 125 13.91 6.83 -9.11
CA VAL A 125 14.36 8.19 -8.79
C VAL A 125 14.28 8.46 -7.29
N LEU A 126 13.17 8.10 -6.64
CA LEU A 126 12.98 8.31 -5.20
C LEU A 126 13.88 7.41 -4.36
N CYS A 127 14.09 6.16 -4.77
CA CYS A 127 15.03 5.24 -4.12
C CYS A 127 16.45 5.80 -4.15
N ARG A 128 16.90 6.32 -5.31
CA ARG A 128 18.22 6.96 -5.46
C ARG A 128 18.37 8.20 -4.56
N LYS A 129 17.33 9.04 -4.45
CA LYS A 129 17.34 10.20 -3.54
C LYS A 129 17.47 9.77 -2.07
N GLN A 130 16.70 8.78 -1.65
CA GLN A 130 16.75 8.26 -0.27
C GLN A 130 18.12 7.65 0.05
N LEU A 131 18.73 6.92 -0.89
CA LEU A 131 20.07 6.35 -0.72
C LEU A 131 21.14 7.44 -0.54
N LYS A 132 21.11 8.48 -1.38
CA LYS A 132 22.04 9.62 -1.25
C LYS A 132 21.90 10.33 0.09
N LEU A 133 20.66 10.56 0.55
CA LEU A 133 20.41 11.21 1.85
C LEU A 133 20.94 10.41 3.05
N ILE A 134 20.95 9.08 2.96
CA ILE A 134 21.53 8.23 4.01
C ILE A 134 23.05 8.29 3.96
N LEU A 135 23.65 8.22 2.77
CA LEU A 135 25.12 8.28 2.60
C LEU A 135 25.70 9.61 3.09
N THR A 136 25.04 10.75 2.85
CA THR A 136 25.49 12.06 3.36
C THR A 136 25.31 12.22 4.87
N LYS A 137 24.52 11.39 5.53
CA LYS A 137 24.39 11.40 7.00
C LYS A 137 25.40 10.52 7.73
N VAL A 138 26.04 9.60 7.00
CA VAL A 138 27.04 8.67 7.55
C VAL A 138 28.47 9.20 7.36
N ASN A 139 28.66 10.19 6.48
CA ASN A 139 29.92 10.85 6.19
C ASN A 139 29.94 12.25 6.79
#